data_AF-A0A8J3VDW2-F1
#
_entry.id   AF-A0A8J3VDW2-F1
#
_cell.length_a   1.000
_cell.length_b   1.000
_cell.length_c   1.000
_cell.angle_alpha   90.00
_cell.angle_beta   90.00
_cell.angle_gamma   90.00
#
_symmetry.space_group_name_H-M   'P 1'
#
loop_
_entity.id
_entity.type
_entity.pdbx_description
1 polymer ?
#
loop_
_entity_poly.entity_id
_entity_poly.type
_entity_poly.pdbx_seq_one_letter_code
_entity_poly.pdbx_strand_id
1 'polypeptide(L)'
;MVTGPDRPGGGNPARAERAMIAVLSRLLPAGFRDRQRAEWTGDLVELSAAGARARWRYLFAAAWTLPALRAHAGKPGVDRPTTIVPPSLTATLLVQKILVGLGLPVVCWLIAVPFRYFLLDIPARLAPDSGMPFDPKDLWPIDGPFIFLMPLWVVLSFGAWALIFDWMLVGWLGVTALLLGLTQRGAGWRSRATSGLIGAAVVAIALQGLGVRIGLGSGSSPYQGMGLATAVLGGVAIIAGVSMRGISRRSRVLVLLTGLAAVTIYFWNQTPMGIDMITWYMD
;
A
#
# COMPACT_ATOMS: atom_id res chain seq x y z
N MET A 1 20.17 9.40 -54.36
CA MET A 1 18.73 9.67 -54.09
C MET A 1 18.12 8.40 -53.56
N VAL A 2 17.85 8.35 -52.25
CA VAL A 2 17.17 7.21 -51.62
C VAL A 2 15.68 7.55 -51.60
N THR A 3 14.89 6.85 -52.41
CA THR A 3 13.43 6.90 -52.37
C THR A 3 12.97 6.24 -51.08
N GLY A 4 12.56 7.05 -50.10
CA GLY A 4 11.95 6.57 -48.86
C GLY A 4 10.64 5.84 -49.17
N PRO A 5 10.29 4.80 -48.38
CA PRO A 5 9.07 4.04 -48.61
C PRO A 5 7.84 4.96 -48.43
N ASP A 6 6.95 4.90 -49.43
CA ASP A 6 5.63 5.52 -49.39
C ASP A 6 4.93 5.14 -48.07
N ARG A 7 4.68 6.14 -47.23
CA ARG A 7 3.86 5.95 -46.03
C ARG A 7 2.47 5.52 -46.51
N PRO A 8 1.95 4.35 -46.11
CA PRO A 8 0.60 3.95 -46.45
C PRO A 8 -0.36 5.04 -45.96
N GLY A 9 -1.21 5.52 -46.87
CA GLY A 9 -2.13 6.63 -46.62
C GLY A 9 -2.92 6.41 -45.34
N GLY A 10 -2.61 7.21 -44.31
CA GLY A 10 -3.30 7.17 -43.03
C GLY A 10 -4.77 7.51 -43.25
N GLY A 11 -5.65 6.52 -43.08
CA GLY A 11 -7.08 6.71 -43.24
C GLY A 11 -7.59 7.70 -42.20
N ASN A 12 -8.32 8.72 -42.65
CA ASN A 12 -8.96 9.67 -41.74
C ASN A 12 -9.87 8.93 -40.73
N PRO A 13 -9.89 9.33 -39.45
CA PRO A 13 -10.71 8.68 -38.44
C PRO A 13 -12.20 8.73 -38.81
N ALA A 14 -12.90 7.63 -38.53
CA ALA A 14 -14.31 7.48 -38.87
C ALA A 14 -15.17 8.53 -38.14
N ARG A 15 -16.39 8.79 -38.63
CA ARG A 15 -17.29 9.79 -38.02
C ARG A 15 -17.58 9.49 -36.54
N ALA A 16 -17.76 8.21 -36.21
CA ALA A 16 -17.98 7.75 -34.84
C ALA A 16 -16.73 7.94 -33.93
N GLU A 17 -15.53 7.70 -34.46
CA GLU A 17 -14.26 7.89 -33.74
C GLU A 17 -14.03 9.38 -33.43
N ARG A 18 -14.30 10.26 -34.38
CA ARG A 18 -14.24 11.72 -34.19
C ARG A 18 -15.23 12.22 -33.16
N ALA A 19 -16.45 11.66 -33.15
CA ALA A 19 -17.45 11.97 -32.14
C ALA A 19 -16.97 11.55 -30.74
N MET A 20 -16.39 10.34 -30.62
CA MET A 20 -15.82 9.85 -29.36
C MET A 20 -14.68 10.76 -28.87
N ILE A 21 -13.73 11.12 -29.74
CA ILE A 21 -12.66 12.08 -29.40
C ILE A 21 -13.24 13.43 -28.95
N ALA A 22 -14.29 13.93 -29.62
CA ALA A 22 -14.95 15.18 -29.22
C ALA A 22 -15.59 15.08 -27.83
N VAL A 23 -16.19 13.93 -27.49
CA VAL A 23 -16.75 13.66 -26.15
C VAL A 23 -15.63 13.60 -25.11
N LEU A 24 -14.60 12.77 -25.34
CA LEU A 24 -13.48 12.59 -24.41
C LEU A 24 -12.73 13.91 -24.16
N SER A 25 -12.49 14.69 -25.22
CA SER A 25 -11.78 15.97 -25.12
C SER A 25 -12.58 17.04 -24.36
N ARG A 26 -13.92 17.03 -24.47
CA ARG A 26 -14.79 17.92 -23.66
C ARG A 26 -14.68 17.65 -22.15
N LEU A 27 -14.34 16.44 -21.74
CA LEU A 27 -14.16 16.07 -20.33
C LEU A 27 -12.81 16.55 -19.75
N LEU A 28 -11.91 17.09 -20.59
CA LEU A 28 -10.63 17.66 -20.18
C LEU A 28 -10.71 19.20 -20.03
N PRO A 29 -9.86 19.80 -19.17
CA PRO A 29 -9.73 21.25 -19.03
C PRO A 29 -9.33 21.93 -20.35
N ALA A 30 -9.73 23.20 -20.53
CA ALA A 30 -9.60 23.92 -21.81
C ALA A 30 -8.16 23.95 -22.36
N GLY A 31 -7.13 24.18 -21.53
CA GLY A 31 -5.72 24.23 -21.97
C GLY A 31 -5.15 22.89 -22.41
N PHE A 32 -5.69 21.77 -21.92
CA PHE A 32 -5.19 20.41 -22.23
C PHE A 32 -5.97 19.72 -23.35
N ARG A 33 -7.18 20.21 -23.62
CA ARG A 33 -8.15 19.63 -24.55
C ARG A 33 -7.60 19.52 -25.98
N ASP A 34 -7.06 20.61 -26.52
CA ASP A 34 -6.70 20.69 -27.93
C ASP A 34 -5.45 19.85 -28.23
N ARG A 35 -4.48 19.83 -27.30
CA ARG A 35 -3.30 18.97 -27.39
C ARG A 35 -3.69 17.49 -27.38
N GLN A 36 -4.50 17.07 -26.42
CA GLN A 36 -4.90 15.65 -26.35
C GLN A 36 -5.81 15.24 -27.51
N ARG A 37 -6.64 16.16 -28.00
CA ARG A 37 -7.43 15.92 -29.20
C ARG A 37 -6.54 15.66 -30.41
N ALA A 38 -5.46 16.43 -30.60
CA ALA A 38 -4.52 16.22 -31.69
C ALA A 38 -3.76 14.89 -31.53
N GLU A 39 -3.32 14.56 -30.32
CA GLU A 39 -2.60 13.31 -29.99
C GLU A 39 -3.47 12.07 -30.28
N TRP A 40 -4.69 12.02 -29.74
CA TRP A 40 -5.63 10.92 -30.02
C TRP A 40 -6.01 10.81 -31.50
N THR A 41 -6.10 11.96 -32.19
CA THR A 41 -6.38 11.96 -33.63
C THR A 41 -5.21 11.38 -34.42
N GLY A 42 -3.98 11.74 -34.04
CA GLY A 42 -2.74 11.20 -34.63
C GLY A 42 -2.63 9.69 -34.42
N ASP A 43 -2.81 9.23 -33.18
CA ASP A 43 -2.74 7.81 -32.82
C ASP A 43 -3.78 6.97 -33.58
N LEU A 44 -4.99 7.50 -33.80
CA LEU A 44 -6.00 6.81 -34.60
C LEU A 44 -5.63 6.69 -36.08
N VAL A 45 -4.93 7.68 -36.63
CA VAL A 45 -4.43 7.64 -38.01
C VAL A 45 -3.32 6.59 -38.12
N GLU A 46 -2.42 6.51 -37.14
CA GLU A 46 -1.38 5.47 -37.09
C GLU A 46 -1.97 4.06 -36.93
N LEU A 47 -3.03 3.93 -36.13
CA LEU A 47 -3.74 2.67 -35.91
C LEU A 47 -4.68 2.29 -37.08
N SER A 48 -4.78 3.10 -38.13
CA SER A 48 -5.65 2.81 -39.28
C SER A 48 -5.28 1.48 -39.96
N ALA A 49 -3.98 1.18 -40.06
CA ALA A 49 -3.47 -0.08 -40.62
C ALA A 49 -3.80 -1.31 -39.76
N ALA A 50 -3.99 -1.14 -38.44
CA ALA A 50 -4.33 -2.21 -37.50
C ALA A 50 -5.83 -2.55 -37.45
N GLY A 51 -6.66 -1.80 -38.18
CA GLY A 51 -8.10 -2.06 -38.32
C GLY A 51 -8.99 -1.41 -37.26
N ALA A 52 -10.32 -1.49 -37.48
CA ALA A 52 -11.32 -0.79 -36.66
C ALA A 52 -11.35 -1.27 -35.19
N ARG A 53 -11.12 -2.57 -34.95
CA ARG A 53 -11.12 -3.13 -33.59
C ARG A 53 -10.00 -2.56 -32.72
N ALA A 54 -8.81 -2.34 -33.29
CA ALA A 54 -7.68 -1.74 -32.59
C ALA A 54 -7.96 -0.28 -32.22
N ARG A 55 -8.51 0.49 -33.15
CA ARG A 55 -8.92 1.89 -32.95
C ARG A 55 -9.96 2.04 -31.84
N TRP A 56 -10.98 1.19 -31.82
CA TRP A 56 -11.97 1.20 -30.72
C TRP A 56 -11.38 0.79 -29.38
N ARG A 57 -10.54 -0.25 -29.34
CA ARG A 57 -9.84 -0.63 -28.09
C ARG A 57 -8.99 0.51 -27.55
N TYR A 58 -8.31 1.23 -28.43
CA TYR A 58 -7.54 2.42 -28.07
C TYR A 58 -8.44 3.52 -27.48
N LEU A 59 -9.57 3.85 -28.12
CA LEU A 59 -10.52 4.85 -27.61
C LEU A 59 -11.11 4.48 -26.25
N PHE A 60 -11.43 3.19 -26.03
CA PHE A 60 -11.88 2.73 -24.72
C PHE A 60 -10.77 2.79 -23.67
N ALA A 61 -9.52 2.47 -24.04
CA ALA A 61 -8.38 2.64 -23.16
C ALA A 61 -8.15 4.12 -22.80
N ALA A 62 -8.28 5.03 -23.77
CA ALA A 62 -8.20 6.48 -23.55
C ALA A 62 -9.33 7.00 -22.64
N ALA A 63 -10.54 6.46 -22.78
CA ALA A 63 -11.64 6.76 -21.87
C ALA A 63 -11.35 6.27 -20.44
N TRP A 64 -10.74 5.10 -20.29
CA TRP A 64 -10.37 4.53 -18.99
C TRP A 64 -9.27 5.34 -18.28
N THR A 65 -8.33 5.93 -19.03
CA THR A 65 -7.25 6.76 -18.48
C THR A 65 -7.68 8.21 -18.21
N LEU A 66 -8.91 8.58 -18.58
CA LEU A 66 -9.41 9.95 -18.50
C LEU A 66 -9.43 10.54 -17.08
N PRO A 67 -9.76 9.80 -16.00
CA PRO A 67 -9.62 10.30 -14.63
C PRO A 67 -8.17 10.65 -14.26
N ALA A 68 -7.21 9.85 -14.72
CA ALA A 68 -5.78 10.10 -14.49
C ALA A 68 -5.30 11.32 -15.28
N LEU A 69 -5.75 11.48 -16.53
CA LEU A 69 -5.45 12.65 -17.37
C LEU A 69 -6.05 13.94 -16.77
N ARG A 70 -7.28 13.89 -16.25
CA ARG A 70 -7.92 15.03 -15.57
C ARG A 70 -7.18 15.41 -14.29
N ALA A 71 -6.73 14.41 -13.51
CA ALA A 71 -5.91 14.65 -12.33
C ALA A 71 -4.52 15.21 -12.66
N HIS A 72 -4.01 14.98 -13.87
CA HIS A 72 -2.75 15.56 -14.35
C HIS A 72 -2.95 16.99 -14.86
N ALA A 73 -3.99 17.24 -15.64
CA ALA A 73 -4.28 18.54 -16.26
C ALA A 73 -4.54 19.67 -15.24
N GLY A 74 -4.94 19.36 -14.01
CA GLY A 74 -5.15 20.34 -12.94
C GLY A 74 -3.89 20.78 -12.20
N LYS A 75 -2.70 20.27 -12.55
CA LYS A 75 -1.45 20.62 -11.86
C LYS A 75 -0.79 21.85 -12.49
N PRO A 76 -0.37 22.85 -11.70
CA PRO A 76 0.36 24.00 -12.22
C PRO A 76 1.68 23.52 -12.88
N GLY A 77 1.90 23.90 -14.14
CA GLY A 77 3.13 23.61 -14.89
C GLY A 77 3.00 22.59 -16.03
N VAL A 78 1.81 22.03 -16.31
CA VAL A 78 1.62 21.04 -17.40
C VAL A 78 1.70 21.66 -18.81
N ASP A 79 1.49 22.98 -18.92
CA ASP A 79 1.66 23.75 -20.17
C ASP A 79 3.05 24.38 -20.33
N ARG A 80 3.96 24.16 -19.38
CA ARG A 80 5.37 24.57 -19.50
C ARG A 80 6.26 23.33 -19.61
N PRO A 81 7.31 23.33 -20.45
CA PRO A 81 8.34 22.31 -20.41
C PRO A 81 9.21 22.55 -19.16
N THR A 82 8.62 22.47 -17.98
CA THR A 82 9.35 22.41 -16.72
C THR A 82 9.53 20.94 -16.39
N THR A 83 10.79 20.54 -16.33
CA THR A 83 11.34 19.29 -15.82
C THR A 83 10.77 18.95 -14.44
N ILE A 84 9.53 18.46 -14.40
CA ILE A 84 9.07 17.64 -13.28
C ILE A 84 9.87 16.35 -13.43
N VAL A 85 10.98 16.27 -12.72
CA VAL A 85 11.72 15.01 -12.58
C VAL A 85 10.72 14.03 -11.97
N PRO A 86 10.24 13.02 -12.72
CA PRO A 86 9.33 12.05 -12.14
C PRO A 86 10.00 11.44 -10.92
N PRO A 87 9.28 11.19 -9.81
CA PRO A 87 9.87 10.43 -8.71
C PRO A 87 10.50 9.18 -9.29
N SER A 88 11.73 8.88 -8.89
CA SER A 88 12.35 7.64 -9.30
C SER A 88 11.38 6.51 -8.93
N LEU A 89 11.15 5.58 -9.86
CA LEU A 89 10.25 4.43 -9.63
C LEU A 89 10.55 3.76 -8.28
N THR A 90 11.84 3.72 -7.92
CA THR A 90 12.38 3.28 -6.63
C THR A 90 11.79 4.02 -5.43
N ALA A 91 11.66 5.36 -5.48
CA ALA A 91 11.12 6.16 -4.38
C ALA A 91 9.63 5.86 -4.15
N THR A 92 8.86 5.73 -5.23
CA THR A 92 7.42 5.40 -5.14
C THR A 92 7.22 3.99 -4.60
N LEU A 93 8.01 3.03 -5.08
CA LEU A 93 7.95 1.64 -4.60
C LEU A 93 8.38 1.52 -3.13
N LEU A 94 9.39 2.28 -2.69
CA LEU A 94 9.82 2.28 -1.30
C LEU A 94 8.71 2.81 -0.38
N VAL A 95 8.07 3.92 -0.75
CA VAL A 95 6.93 4.47 0.01
C VAL A 95 5.79 3.45 0.08
N GLN A 96 5.46 2.78 -1.01
CA GLN A 96 4.43 1.73 -1.00
C GLN A 96 4.80 0.57 -0.08
N LYS A 97 6.07 0.13 -0.13
CA LYS A 97 6.59 -0.92 0.77
C LYS A 97 6.49 -0.51 2.24
N ILE A 98 6.81 0.74 2.57
CA ILE A 98 6.69 1.25 3.95
C ILE A 98 5.22 1.32 4.37
N LEU A 99 4.34 1.87 3.54
CA LEU A 99 2.92 2.03 3.90
C LEU A 99 2.18 0.69 4.01
N VAL A 100 2.45 -0.27 3.13
CA VAL A 100 1.84 -1.60 3.20
C VAL A 100 2.53 -2.48 4.23
N GLY A 101 3.86 -2.43 4.28
CA GLY A 101 4.68 -3.30 5.13
C GLY A 101 4.70 -2.89 6.59
N LEU A 102 4.60 -1.60 6.91
CA LEU A 102 4.58 -1.08 8.28
C LEU A 102 3.25 -0.37 8.60
N GLY A 103 2.70 0.40 7.66
CA GLY A 103 1.47 1.16 7.89
C GLY A 103 0.25 0.27 8.15
N LEU A 104 0.09 -0.83 7.43
CA LEU A 104 -1.01 -1.77 7.66
C LEU A 104 -0.90 -2.45 9.05
N PRO A 105 0.24 -3.03 9.46
CA PRO A 105 0.42 -3.50 10.83
C PRO A 105 0.14 -2.45 11.92
N VAL A 106 0.57 -1.20 11.73
CA VAL A 106 0.28 -0.09 12.65
C VAL A 106 -1.23 0.14 12.78
N VAL A 107 -1.95 0.23 11.66
CA VAL A 107 -3.40 0.42 11.69
C VAL A 107 -4.10 -0.78 12.33
N CYS A 108 -3.69 -2.00 11.96
CA CYS A 108 -4.21 -3.23 12.53
C CYS A 108 -4.04 -3.28 14.06
N TRP A 109 -2.83 -2.95 14.56
CA TRP A 109 -2.56 -2.88 15.99
C TRP A 109 -3.43 -1.85 16.67
N LEU A 110 -3.51 -0.62 16.15
CA LEU A 110 -4.32 0.46 16.73
C LEU A 110 -5.81 0.09 16.86
N ILE A 111 -6.34 -0.64 15.88
CA ILE A 111 -7.74 -1.09 15.89
C ILE A 111 -7.92 -2.29 16.83
N ALA A 112 -7.06 -3.30 16.71
CA ALA A 112 -7.23 -4.57 17.42
C ALA A 112 -6.90 -4.48 18.90
N VAL A 113 -5.94 -3.62 19.28
CA VAL A 113 -5.41 -3.53 20.63
C VAL A 113 -5.98 -2.32 21.38
N PRO A 114 -5.51 -1.06 21.21
CA PRO A 114 -5.99 0.05 22.03
C PRO A 114 -7.43 0.42 21.78
N PHE A 115 -7.86 0.56 20.53
CA PHE A 115 -9.24 0.94 20.25
C PHE A 115 -10.22 -0.05 20.92
N ARG A 116 -9.95 -1.35 20.79
CA ARG A 116 -10.80 -2.38 21.40
C ARG A 116 -10.69 -2.42 22.92
N TYR A 117 -9.49 -2.31 23.48
CA TYR A 117 -9.27 -2.29 24.92
C TYR A 117 -10.06 -1.18 25.61
N PHE A 118 -10.11 0.01 24.99
CA PHE A 118 -10.90 1.13 25.50
C PHE A 118 -12.38 1.03 25.16
N LEU A 119 -12.73 0.55 23.94
CA LEU A 119 -14.13 0.40 23.54
C LEU A 119 -14.89 -0.58 24.46
N LEU A 120 -14.22 -1.63 24.92
CA LEU A 120 -14.80 -2.64 25.81
C LEU A 120 -14.66 -2.28 27.29
N ASP A 121 -14.03 -1.16 27.63
CA ASP A 121 -13.77 -0.71 28.99
C ASP A 121 -13.12 -1.81 29.86
N ILE A 122 -12.07 -2.44 29.32
CA ILE A 122 -11.36 -3.53 29.99
C ILE A 122 -10.84 -3.14 31.38
N PRO A 123 -10.27 -1.93 31.61
CA PRO A 123 -9.81 -1.53 32.94
C PRO A 123 -10.90 -1.58 34.01
N ALA A 124 -12.10 -1.08 33.71
CA ALA A 124 -13.21 -1.09 34.67
C ALA A 124 -13.72 -2.51 34.95
N ARG A 125 -13.59 -3.42 33.98
CA ARG A 125 -14.08 -4.79 34.08
C ARG A 125 -13.12 -5.73 34.79
N LEU A 126 -11.82 -5.51 34.64
CA LEU A 126 -10.78 -6.20 35.40
C LEU A 126 -10.64 -5.66 36.83
N ALA A 127 -11.36 -4.60 37.20
CA ALA A 127 -11.39 -4.10 38.56
C ALA A 127 -11.97 -5.16 39.52
N PRO A 128 -11.36 -5.38 40.71
CA PRO A 128 -11.76 -6.42 41.66
C PRO A 128 -13.24 -6.39 42.07
N ASP A 129 -13.87 -5.22 42.00
CA ASP A 129 -15.24 -4.98 42.46
C ASP A 129 -16.28 -4.94 41.30
N SER A 130 -15.89 -5.30 40.07
CA SER A 130 -16.71 -5.02 38.89
C SER A 130 -18.04 -5.77 38.85
N GLY A 131 -18.15 -6.94 39.51
CA GLY A 131 -19.38 -7.73 39.59
C GLY A 131 -19.97 -8.16 38.24
N MET A 132 -19.22 -7.99 37.15
CA MET A 132 -19.71 -8.22 35.79
C MET A 132 -19.67 -9.71 35.44
N PRO A 133 -20.76 -10.29 34.90
CA PRO A 133 -20.90 -11.74 34.77
C PRO A 133 -20.23 -12.35 33.53
N PHE A 134 -19.54 -11.57 32.69
CA PHE A 134 -18.95 -12.06 31.44
C PHE A 134 -17.55 -11.47 31.23
N ASP A 135 -16.63 -12.33 30.77
CA ASP A 135 -15.34 -11.87 30.26
C ASP A 135 -15.59 -11.17 28.91
N PRO A 136 -15.13 -9.91 28.70
CA PRO A 136 -15.22 -9.24 27.40
C PRO A 136 -14.59 -10.03 26.24
N LYS A 137 -13.73 -10.99 26.54
CA LYS A 137 -13.17 -11.93 25.56
C LYS A 137 -14.23 -12.88 25.00
N ASP A 138 -15.28 -13.19 25.76
CA ASP A 138 -16.38 -14.07 25.33
C ASP A 138 -17.35 -13.40 24.35
N LEU A 139 -17.29 -12.07 24.21
CA LEU A 139 -18.06 -11.31 23.22
C LEU A 139 -17.48 -11.41 21.79
N TRP A 140 -16.61 -12.40 21.55
CA TRP A 140 -15.87 -12.49 20.30
C TRP A 140 -16.78 -12.91 19.14
N PRO A 141 -16.58 -12.33 17.94
CA PRO A 141 -17.33 -12.70 16.74
C PRO A 141 -16.87 -14.04 16.12
N ILE A 142 -16.57 -15.05 16.95
CA ILE A 142 -16.40 -16.44 16.46
C ILE A 142 -17.77 -17.08 16.29
N ASP A 143 -18.75 -16.62 17.08
CA ASP A 143 -20.11 -17.14 17.08
C ASP A 143 -21.15 -16.11 16.59
N GLY A 144 -22.26 -16.62 16.06
CA GLY A 144 -23.40 -15.80 15.65
C GLY A 144 -23.24 -15.08 14.29
N PRO A 145 -24.01 -14.00 14.05
CA PRO A 145 -24.10 -13.39 12.73
C PRO A 145 -22.80 -12.73 12.27
N PHE A 146 -21.81 -12.49 13.14
CA PHE A 146 -20.59 -11.75 12.80
C PHE A 146 -19.47 -12.60 12.17
N ILE A 147 -19.69 -13.90 11.96
CA ILE A 147 -18.70 -14.80 11.35
C ILE A 147 -18.22 -14.34 9.96
N PHE A 148 -19.05 -13.59 9.22
CA PHE A 148 -18.66 -13.03 7.92
C PHE A 148 -17.54 -11.97 8.03
N LEU A 149 -17.30 -11.40 9.22
CA LEU A 149 -16.20 -10.49 9.49
C LEU A 149 -14.88 -11.22 9.81
N MET A 150 -14.89 -12.56 9.93
CA MET A 150 -13.70 -13.34 10.28
C MET A 150 -12.46 -13.03 9.42
N PRO A 151 -12.57 -12.89 8.08
CA PRO A 151 -11.38 -12.55 7.28
C PRO A 151 -10.76 -11.21 7.66
N LEU A 152 -11.58 -10.20 7.96
CA LEU A 152 -11.10 -8.89 8.43
C LEU A 152 -10.41 -9.03 9.78
N TRP A 153 -11.00 -9.79 10.70
CA TRP A 153 -10.42 -10.05 12.02
C TRP A 153 -9.09 -10.79 11.96
N VAL A 154 -8.95 -11.77 11.07
CA VAL A 154 -7.68 -12.44 10.81
C VAL A 154 -6.64 -11.42 10.36
N VAL A 155 -6.96 -10.54 9.41
CA VAL A 155 -6.01 -9.50 8.94
C VAL A 155 -5.63 -8.51 10.04
N LEU A 156 -6.60 -8.06 10.84
CA LEU A 156 -6.35 -7.19 11.99
C LEU A 156 -5.45 -7.87 13.02
N SER A 157 -5.72 -9.13 13.33
CA SER A 157 -4.97 -9.88 14.34
C SER A 157 -3.55 -10.17 13.90
N PHE A 158 -3.36 -10.64 12.66
CA PHE A 158 -2.04 -10.87 12.08
C PHE A 158 -1.21 -9.58 11.97
N GLY A 159 -1.84 -8.47 11.60
CA GLY A 159 -1.15 -7.17 11.56
C GLY A 159 -0.76 -6.67 12.95
N ALA A 160 -1.62 -6.84 13.95
CA ALA A 160 -1.30 -6.51 15.33
C ALA A 160 -0.17 -7.39 15.89
N TRP A 161 -0.22 -8.69 15.63
CA TRP A 161 0.81 -9.65 16.02
C TRP A 161 2.14 -9.34 15.36
N ALA A 162 2.13 -8.91 14.10
CA ALA A 162 3.34 -8.45 13.42
C ALA A 162 4.01 -7.28 14.15
N LEU A 163 3.29 -6.40 14.83
CA LEU A 163 3.90 -5.31 15.60
C LEU A 163 4.38 -5.70 17.00
N ILE A 164 3.73 -6.70 17.61
CA ILE A 164 4.09 -7.22 18.93
C ILE A 164 5.32 -8.14 18.80
N PHE A 165 5.33 -8.98 17.76
CA PHE A 165 6.36 -9.98 17.52
C PHE A 165 7.27 -9.58 16.37
N ASP A 166 8.51 -9.18 16.70
CA ASP A 166 9.51 -8.76 15.71
C ASP A 166 9.73 -9.79 14.58
N TRP A 167 9.68 -11.10 14.88
CA TRP A 167 9.81 -12.14 13.87
C TRP A 167 8.60 -12.21 12.92
N MET A 168 7.39 -11.93 13.41
CA MET A 168 6.20 -11.81 12.56
C MET A 168 6.26 -10.55 11.70
N LEU A 169 6.83 -9.44 12.21
CA LEU A 169 7.08 -8.25 11.39
C LEU A 169 7.98 -8.57 10.21
N VAL A 170 9.08 -9.29 10.44
CA VAL A 170 10.01 -9.71 9.39
C VAL A 170 9.29 -10.60 8.37
N GLY A 171 8.52 -11.59 8.84
CA GLY A 171 7.70 -12.43 7.96
C GLY A 171 6.69 -11.62 7.14
N TRP A 172 5.99 -10.68 7.77
CA TRP A 172 5.03 -9.78 7.14
C TRP A 172 5.67 -8.90 6.05
N LEU A 173 6.85 -8.35 6.33
CA LEU A 173 7.63 -7.59 5.36
C LEU A 173 8.08 -8.46 4.19
N GLY A 174 8.47 -9.72 4.45
CA GLY A 174 8.79 -10.70 3.43
C GLY A 174 7.60 -11.01 2.51
N VAL A 175 6.42 -11.27 3.08
CA VAL A 175 5.16 -11.47 2.34
C VAL A 175 4.79 -10.22 1.54
N THR A 176 4.88 -9.04 2.15
CA THR A 176 4.59 -7.77 1.48
C THR A 176 5.54 -7.53 0.30
N ALA A 177 6.83 -7.79 0.48
CA ALA A 177 7.84 -7.68 -0.58
C ALA A 177 7.58 -8.69 -1.71
N LEU A 178 7.19 -9.92 -1.39
CA LEU A 178 6.81 -10.95 -2.35
C LEU A 178 5.58 -10.52 -3.17
N LEU A 179 4.50 -10.11 -2.50
CA LEU A 179 3.26 -9.69 -3.15
C LEU A 179 3.46 -8.46 -4.04
N LEU A 180 4.23 -7.46 -3.56
CA LEU A 180 4.57 -6.29 -4.35
C LEU A 180 5.49 -6.64 -5.53
N GLY A 181 6.38 -7.62 -5.39
CA GLY A 181 7.21 -8.13 -6.49
C GLY A 181 6.38 -8.82 -7.58
N LEU A 182 5.37 -9.61 -7.19
CA LEU A 182 4.49 -10.34 -8.11
C LEU A 182 3.51 -9.42 -8.86
N THR A 183 3.07 -8.33 -8.22
CA THR A 183 2.03 -7.43 -8.78
C THR A 183 2.58 -6.32 -9.68
N GLN A 184 3.90 -6.11 -9.74
CA GLN A 184 4.53 -5.08 -10.56
C GLN A 184 4.53 -5.41 -12.06
N ARG A 185 3.41 -5.16 -12.75
CA ARG A 185 3.22 -5.43 -14.18
C ARG A 185 4.19 -4.70 -15.13
N GLY A 186 4.88 -3.64 -14.67
CA GLY A 186 5.85 -2.86 -15.46
C GLY A 186 7.33 -3.19 -15.22
N ALA A 187 7.66 -4.00 -14.21
CA ALA A 187 9.05 -4.37 -13.93
C ALA A 187 9.48 -5.55 -14.80
N GLY A 188 10.74 -5.54 -15.27
CA GLY A 188 11.34 -6.67 -15.98
C GLY A 188 11.37 -7.93 -15.08
N TRP A 189 11.28 -9.11 -15.70
CA TRP A 189 11.17 -10.40 -14.99
C TRP A 189 12.24 -10.61 -13.91
N ARG A 190 13.47 -10.12 -14.14
CA ARG A 190 14.58 -10.17 -13.18
C ARG A 190 14.25 -9.43 -11.88
N SER A 191 13.68 -8.23 -11.97
CA SER A 191 13.32 -7.43 -10.80
C SER A 191 12.21 -8.08 -9.97
N ARG A 192 11.24 -8.73 -10.64
CA ARG A 192 10.19 -9.52 -9.98
C ARG A 192 10.78 -10.74 -9.29
N ALA A 193 11.66 -11.48 -9.98
CA ALA A 193 12.32 -12.66 -9.43
C ALA A 193 13.20 -12.30 -8.23
N THR A 194 14.01 -11.25 -8.32
CA THR A 194 14.85 -10.78 -7.19
C THR A 194 14.00 -10.34 -6.00
N SER A 195 12.93 -9.56 -6.22
CA SER A 195 12.05 -9.13 -5.13
C SER A 195 11.32 -10.33 -4.49
N GLY A 196 10.90 -11.30 -5.31
CA GLY A 196 10.27 -12.53 -4.82
C GLY A 196 11.22 -13.42 -4.03
N LEU A 197 12.47 -13.61 -4.51
CA LEU A 197 13.49 -14.38 -3.82
C LEU A 197 13.91 -13.73 -2.49
N ILE A 198 14.06 -12.40 -2.45
CA ILE A 198 14.32 -11.66 -1.21
C ILE A 198 13.15 -11.84 -0.24
N GLY A 199 11.91 -11.67 -0.72
CA GLY A 199 10.72 -11.89 0.11
C GLY A 199 10.66 -13.30 0.69
N ALA A 200 10.90 -14.32 -0.15
CA ALA A 200 10.91 -15.72 0.27
C ALA A 200 12.04 -16.03 1.28
N ALA A 201 13.24 -15.50 1.06
CA ALA A 201 14.36 -15.67 1.99
C ALA A 201 14.06 -15.02 3.35
N VAL A 202 13.48 -13.81 3.35
CA VAL A 202 13.08 -13.11 4.58
C VAL A 202 11.99 -13.89 5.33
N VAL A 203 11.00 -14.43 4.63
CA VAL A 203 9.99 -15.31 5.24
C VAL A 203 10.62 -16.57 5.82
N ALA A 204 11.55 -17.22 5.11
CA ALA A 204 12.23 -18.41 5.60
C ALA A 204 13.04 -18.14 6.88
N ILE A 205 13.75 -17.00 6.94
CA ILE A 205 14.48 -16.56 8.14
C ILE A 205 13.51 -16.31 9.31
N ALA A 206 12.37 -15.64 9.05
CA ALA A 206 11.35 -15.42 10.06
C ALA A 206 10.78 -16.73 10.63
N LEU A 207 10.49 -17.71 9.76
CA LEU A 207 10.00 -19.03 10.15
C LEU A 207 11.05 -19.84 10.93
N GLN A 208 12.34 -19.71 10.57
CA GLN A 208 13.42 -20.32 11.34
C GLN A 208 13.53 -19.70 12.74
N GLY A 209 13.45 -18.37 12.85
CA GLY A 209 13.44 -17.66 14.13
C GLY A 209 12.26 -18.06 15.03
N LEU A 210 11.09 -18.31 14.43
CA LEU A 210 9.93 -18.87 15.12
C LEU A 210 10.22 -20.26 15.70
N GLY A 211 10.79 -21.16 14.89
CA GLY A 211 11.15 -22.51 15.33
C GLY A 211 12.15 -22.53 16.48
N VAL A 212 13.14 -21.62 16.46
CA VAL A 212 14.14 -21.49 17.53
C VAL A 212 13.52 -20.98 18.84
N ARG A 213 12.58 -20.02 18.79
CA ARG A 213 11.94 -19.48 20.00
C ARG A 213 10.89 -20.41 20.60
N ILE A 214 10.18 -21.18 19.78
CA ILE A 214 9.28 -22.23 20.28
C ILE A 214 10.09 -23.37 20.92
N GLY A 215 11.30 -23.66 20.41
CA GLY A 215 12.18 -24.72 20.92
C GLY A 215 13.02 -24.36 22.16
N LEU A 216 13.30 -23.08 22.42
CA LEU A 216 14.11 -22.62 23.55
C LEU A 216 13.23 -21.94 24.61
N GLY A 217 12.51 -22.75 25.38
CA GLY A 217 11.81 -22.28 26.58
C GLY A 217 12.75 -22.00 27.76
N SER A 218 12.28 -21.10 28.63
CA SER A 218 12.75 -20.75 29.99
C SER A 218 13.81 -19.65 30.15
N GLY A 219 13.40 -18.53 30.77
CA GLY A 219 14.29 -17.71 31.60
C GLY A 219 14.00 -16.20 31.64
N SER A 220 13.72 -15.56 30.51
CA SER A 220 13.50 -14.11 30.43
C SER A 220 12.03 -13.77 30.20
N SER A 221 11.55 -12.66 30.76
CA SER A 221 10.19 -12.16 30.52
C SER A 221 9.93 -12.17 29.00
N PRO A 222 8.89 -12.88 28.52
CA PRO A 222 8.68 -13.08 27.08
C PRO A 222 8.52 -11.76 26.32
N TYR A 223 8.26 -10.66 27.04
CA TYR A 223 8.01 -9.31 26.52
C TYR A 223 9.26 -8.42 26.43
N GLN A 224 10.43 -8.81 26.96
CA GLN A 224 11.64 -7.99 26.88
C GLN A 224 12.16 -7.91 25.43
N GLY A 225 12.10 -6.70 24.86
CA GLY A 225 12.55 -6.42 23.49
C GLY A 225 11.48 -6.51 22.41
N MET A 226 10.21 -6.74 22.75
CA MET A 226 9.11 -6.73 21.79
C MET A 226 8.94 -5.34 21.14
N GLY A 227 8.81 -5.29 19.81
CA GLY A 227 8.57 -4.07 19.05
C GLY A 227 9.82 -3.25 18.77
N LEU A 228 11.03 -3.73 19.08
CA LEU A 228 12.26 -3.02 18.75
C LEU A 228 12.44 -2.91 17.24
N ALA A 229 12.17 -4.00 16.50
CA ALA A 229 12.19 -3.98 15.04
C ALA A 229 11.19 -2.95 14.47
N THR A 230 10.00 -2.86 15.08
CA THR A 230 8.98 -1.85 14.76
C THR A 230 9.52 -0.43 14.92
N ALA A 231 10.16 -0.12 16.05
CA ALA A 231 10.72 1.20 16.31
C ALA A 231 11.86 1.56 15.33
N VAL A 232 12.76 0.61 15.05
CA VAL A 232 13.87 0.81 14.11
C VAL A 232 13.33 1.11 12.70
N LEU A 233 12.36 0.30 12.23
CA LEU A 233 11.72 0.52 10.94
C LEU A 233 10.90 1.81 10.90
N GLY A 234 10.28 2.20 12.02
CA GLY A 234 9.63 3.50 12.18
C GLY A 234 10.61 4.66 12.02
N GLY A 235 11.80 4.57 12.64
CA GLY A 235 12.89 5.53 12.46
C GLY A 235 13.36 5.62 11.01
N VAL A 236 13.55 4.48 10.33
CA VAL A 236 13.88 4.43 8.90
C VAL A 236 12.78 5.08 8.05
N ALA A 237 11.51 4.83 8.36
CA ALA A 237 10.38 5.46 7.68
C ALA A 237 10.37 6.99 7.87
N ILE A 238 10.66 7.49 9.08
CA ILE A 238 10.79 8.94 9.34
C ILE A 238 11.91 9.54 8.50
N ILE A 239 13.11 8.95 8.53
CA ILE A 239 14.26 9.40 7.75
C ILE A 239 13.93 9.41 6.26
N ALA A 240 13.29 8.36 5.74
CA ALA A 240 12.84 8.28 4.36
C ALA A 240 11.82 9.38 4.02
N GLY A 241 10.83 9.61 4.87
CA GLY A 241 9.82 10.67 4.67
C GLY A 241 10.44 12.07 4.57
N VAL A 242 11.42 12.38 5.43
CA VAL A 242 12.11 13.69 5.43
C VAL A 242 13.06 13.83 4.23
N SER A 243 13.86 12.79 3.95
CA SER A 243 14.97 12.86 2.97
C SER A 243 14.53 12.69 1.52
N MET A 244 13.45 11.95 1.25
CA MET A 244 13.05 11.61 -0.12
C MET A 244 12.48 12.82 -0.87
N ARG A 245 13.10 13.12 -2.02
CA ARG A 245 12.63 14.14 -2.97
C ARG A 245 11.74 13.48 -4.03
N GLY A 246 10.78 14.25 -4.58
CA GLY A 246 9.89 13.79 -5.65
C GLY A 246 8.63 13.01 -5.20
N ILE A 247 8.49 12.69 -3.91
CA ILE A 247 7.27 12.07 -3.38
C ILE A 247 6.17 13.12 -3.13
N SER A 248 4.91 12.72 -3.26
CA SER A 248 3.78 13.62 -2.98
C SER A 248 3.75 14.05 -1.51
N ARG A 249 3.29 15.28 -1.23
CA ARG A 249 3.14 15.77 0.16
C ARG A 249 2.30 14.83 1.02
N ARG A 250 1.23 14.26 0.46
CA ARG A 250 0.35 13.30 1.16
C ARG A 250 1.11 12.03 1.54
N SER A 251 1.81 11.43 0.58
CA SER A 251 2.62 10.23 0.83
C SER A 251 3.71 10.46 1.87
N ARG A 252 4.36 11.63 1.82
CA ARG A 252 5.34 12.04 2.82
C ARG A 252 4.73 12.08 4.22
N VAL A 253 3.59 12.77 4.37
CA VAL A 253 2.88 12.87 5.66
C VAL A 253 2.49 11.48 6.16
N LEU A 254 1.94 10.61 5.30
CA LEU A 254 1.56 9.25 5.69
C LEU A 254 2.76 8.44 6.18
N VAL A 255 3.89 8.47 5.46
CA VAL A 255 5.12 7.76 5.87
C VAL A 255 5.65 8.28 7.20
N LEU A 256 5.65 9.60 7.40
CA LEU A 256 6.06 10.21 8.67
C LEU A 256 5.13 9.82 9.82
N LEU A 257 3.82 9.87 9.63
CA LEU A 257 2.83 9.48 10.64
C LEU A 257 2.95 8.00 10.98
N THR A 258 3.10 7.12 9.97
CA THR A 258 3.34 5.70 10.17
C THR A 258 4.62 5.46 10.97
N GLY A 259 5.72 6.14 10.61
CA GLY A 259 6.99 5.99 11.31
C GLY A 259 6.93 6.48 12.75
N LEU A 260 6.30 7.62 13.00
CA LEU A 260 6.08 8.14 14.35
C LEU A 260 5.20 7.20 15.17
N ALA A 261 4.09 6.73 14.61
CA ALA A 261 3.21 5.78 15.29
C ALA A 261 3.96 4.48 15.65
N ALA A 262 4.77 3.93 14.74
CA ALA A 262 5.57 2.74 15.01
C ALA A 262 6.55 2.94 16.18
N VAL A 263 7.24 4.09 16.24
CA VAL A 263 8.13 4.44 17.35
C VAL A 263 7.34 4.62 18.65
N THR A 264 6.20 5.32 18.60
CA THR A 264 5.33 5.52 19.77
C THR A 264 4.80 4.21 20.32
N ILE A 265 4.41 3.26 19.47
CA ILE A 265 3.92 1.94 19.90
C ILE A 265 4.99 1.21 20.71
N TYR A 266 6.26 1.24 20.29
CA TYR A 266 7.34 0.64 21.06
C TYR A 266 7.44 1.22 22.48
N PHE A 267 7.45 2.55 22.61
CA PHE A 267 7.52 3.20 23.92
C PHE A 267 6.26 2.96 24.75
N TRP A 268 5.09 2.95 24.11
CA TRP A 268 3.81 2.65 24.77
C TRP A 268 3.83 1.26 25.40
N ASN A 269 4.36 0.27 24.68
CA ASN A 269 4.48 -1.11 25.15
C ASN A 269 5.44 -1.27 26.34
N GLN A 270 6.26 -0.25 26.66
CA GLN A 270 7.10 -0.23 27.87
C GLN A 270 6.38 0.37 29.09
N THR A 271 5.19 0.94 28.91
CA THR A 271 4.39 1.47 30.03
C THR A 271 3.58 0.37 30.69
N PRO A 272 3.24 0.47 32.00
CA PRO A 272 2.37 -0.50 32.67
C PRO A 272 1.05 -0.72 31.91
N MET A 273 0.41 0.37 31.50
CA MET A 273 -0.83 0.32 30.72
C MET A 273 -0.65 -0.41 29.39
N GLY A 274 0.43 -0.15 28.66
CA GLY A 274 0.72 -0.86 27.41
C GLY A 274 0.96 -2.36 27.61
N ILE A 275 1.60 -2.74 28.71
CA ILE A 275 1.81 -4.15 29.08
C ILE A 275 0.46 -4.82 29.40
N ASP A 276 -0.41 -4.18 30.17
CA ASP A 276 -1.74 -4.71 30.50
C ASP A 276 -2.57 -4.92 29.24
N MET A 277 -2.52 -3.97 28.30
CA MET A 277 -3.23 -4.04 27.02
C MET A 277 -2.73 -5.18 26.13
N ILE A 278 -1.41 -5.37 26.05
CA ILE A 278 -0.82 -6.46 25.28
C ILE A 278 -1.15 -7.80 25.94
N THR A 279 -0.99 -7.91 27.25
CA THR A 279 -1.31 -9.13 28.02
C THR A 279 -2.77 -9.51 27.77
N TRP A 280 -3.70 -8.57 27.95
CA TRP A 280 -5.12 -8.81 27.67
C TRP A 280 -5.40 -9.26 26.23
N TYR A 281 -4.70 -8.68 25.26
CA TYR A 281 -4.89 -9.03 23.85
C TYR A 281 -4.27 -10.39 23.47
N MET A 282 -3.23 -10.81 24.18
CA MET A 282 -2.52 -12.07 23.97
C MET A 282 -3.17 -13.26 24.67
N ASP A 283 -3.84 -13.00 25.80
CA ASP A 283 -4.62 -13.97 26.58
C ASP A 283 -5.96 -14.29 25.91
#